data_AF-A0A7C7T6X9-F1
#
_entry.id   AF-A0A7C7T6X9-F1
#
_cell.length_a   1.000
_cell.length_b   1.000
_cell.length_c   1.000
_cell.angle_alpha   90.00
_cell.angle_beta   90.00
_cell.angle_gamma   90.00
#
_symmetry.space_group_name_H-M   'P 1'
#
loop_
_entity.id
_entity.type
_entity.pdbx_description
1 polymer ?
#
loop_
_entity_poly.entity_id
_entity_poly.type
_entity_poly.pdbx_seq_one_letter_code
_entity_poly.pdbx_strand_id
1 'polypeptide(L)'
;MNYSLFAIVGLIALGFSFSFAYAHTTVEVGPYEIEVGWQDEPPVVGILNAITIDIREPGDVEGVSMGVNNAFKNLRASVVSGGASKVLDINTDPRPGHYYAKIIPTKTGSLEMKLQGEVNGIKINEIIPVEDVESTSVLDFPTTSGSSSGQEVTALKNAVTSIQKDVSLIKSQVGGIDTSSGNFDAETAYNFGVFGVSLGAAGVILAIIAMVKRK
;
A
#
# COMPACT_ATOMS: atom_id res chain seq x y z
N MET A 1 4.79 -37.18 -37.89
CA MET A 1 4.85 -36.26 -36.73
C MET A 1 4.03 -35.03 -37.12
N ASN A 2 2.84 -34.88 -36.54
CA ASN A 2 1.87 -33.88 -36.99
C ASN A 2 2.20 -32.49 -36.43
N TYR A 3 3.28 -31.89 -36.91
CA TYR A 3 3.71 -30.54 -36.51
C TYR A 3 2.65 -29.47 -36.80
N SER A 4 1.79 -29.71 -37.80
CA SER A 4 0.67 -28.83 -38.15
C SER A 4 -0.40 -28.76 -37.04
N LEU A 5 -0.61 -29.86 -36.30
CA LEU A 5 -1.57 -29.87 -35.18
C LEU A 5 -1.06 -29.03 -33.99
N PHE A 6 0.24 -29.10 -33.72
CA PHE A 6 0.88 -28.31 -32.65
C PHE A 6 0.96 -26.81 -32.99
N ALA A 7 1.14 -26.46 -34.27
CA ALA A 7 1.14 -25.06 -34.71
C ALA A 7 -0.24 -24.39 -34.53
N ILE A 8 -1.33 -25.12 -34.79
CA ILE A 8 -2.70 -24.59 -34.65
C ILE A 8 -3.08 -24.43 -33.18
N VAL A 9 -2.72 -25.38 -32.31
CA VAL A 9 -2.95 -25.28 -30.86
C VAL A 9 -2.14 -24.13 -30.25
N GLY A 10 -0.89 -23.93 -30.70
CA GLY A 10 -0.08 -22.79 -30.27
C GLY A 10 -0.66 -21.43 -30.69
N LEU A 11 -1.22 -21.33 -31.90
CA LEU A 11 -1.84 -20.09 -32.40
C LEU A 11 -3.15 -19.74 -31.66
N ILE A 12 -3.94 -20.74 -31.28
CA ILE A 12 -5.17 -20.55 -30.49
C ILE A 12 -4.83 -20.10 -29.05
N ALA A 13 -3.76 -20.62 -28.45
CA ALA A 13 -3.33 -20.20 -27.11
C ALA A 13 -2.82 -18.74 -27.06
N LEU A 14 -2.27 -18.23 -28.16
CA LEU A 14 -1.78 -16.84 -28.27
C LEU A 14 -2.91 -15.84 -28.65
N GLY A 15 -3.97 -16.29 -29.30
CA GLY A 15 -4.99 -15.43 -29.92
C GLY A 15 -6.14 -14.95 -29.01
N PHE A 16 -6.21 -15.39 -27.75
CA PHE A 16 -7.34 -15.06 -26.85
C PHE A 16 -6.99 -14.16 -25.66
N SER A 17 -5.78 -13.59 -25.60
CA SER A 17 -5.41 -12.63 -24.55
C SER A 17 -5.72 -11.17 -24.95
N PHE A 18 -6.88 -10.94 -25.58
CA PHE A 18 -7.38 -9.58 -25.75
C PHE A 18 -8.07 -9.17 -24.45
N SER A 19 -7.36 -8.42 -23.61
CA SER A 19 -8.01 -7.64 -22.57
C SER A 19 -8.76 -6.52 -23.28
N PHE A 20 -10.10 -6.57 -23.26
CA PHE A 20 -10.88 -5.45 -23.73
C PHE A 20 -10.66 -4.29 -22.77
N ALA A 21 -9.85 -3.32 -23.16
CA ALA A 21 -9.82 -2.02 -22.51
C ALA A 21 -11.07 -1.27 -22.98
N TYR A 22 -12.15 -1.41 -22.22
CA TYR A 22 -13.33 -0.57 -22.38
C TYR A 22 -13.03 0.75 -21.69
N ALA A 23 -12.73 1.81 -22.46
CA ALA A 23 -12.70 3.17 -21.92
C ALA A 23 -14.05 3.44 -21.24
N HIS A 24 -15.12 3.26 -22.00
CA HIS A 24 -16.49 3.24 -21.50
C HIS A 24 -17.19 1.93 -21.88
N THR A 25 -18.03 1.41 -20.98
CA THR A 25 -18.88 0.23 -21.22
C THR A 25 -20.33 0.67 -21.34
N THR A 26 -20.97 0.30 -22.44
CA THR A 26 -22.38 0.60 -22.71
C THR A 26 -23.26 -0.63 -22.54
N VAL A 27 -24.39 -0.48 -21.86
CA VAL A 27 -25.44 -1.49 -21.73
C VAL A 27 -26.80 -0.92 -22.10
N GLU A 28 -27.67 -1.75 -22.66
CA GLU A 28 -29.03 -1.37 -23.02
C GLU A 28 -30.03 -1.95 -22.02
N VAL A 29 -30.90 -1.10 -21.46
CA VAL A 29 -31.95 -1.50 -20.52
C VAL A 29 -33.28 -0.87 -20.93
N GLY A 30 -34.13 -1.66 -21.58
CA GLY A 30 -35.38 -1.14 -22.15
C GLY A 30 -35.08 -0.12 -23.25
N PRO A 31 -35.59 1.13 -23.16
CA PRO A 31 -35.26 2.19 -24.10
C PRO A 31 -33.95 2.92 -23.74
N TYR A 32 -33.28 2.57 -22.64
CA TYR A 32 -32.12 3.31 -22.18
C TYR A 32 -30.81 2.71 -22.66
N GLU A 33 -29.94 3.56 -23.18
CA GLU A 33 -28.52 3.30 -23.36
C GLU A 33 -27.78 3.89 -22.15
N ILE A 34 -27.09 3.05 -21.40
CA ILE A 34 -26.36 3.42 -20.19
C ILE A 34 -24.87 3.16 -20.43
N GLU A 35 -24.09 4.23 -20.45
CA GLU A 35 -22.65 4.20 -20.66
C GLU A 35 -21.94 4.58 -19.36
N VAL A 36 -20.99 3.75 -18.91
CA VAL A 36 -20.24 3.95 -17.67
C VAL A 36 -18.75 3.92 -17.97
N GLY A 37 -18.01 4.89 -17.42
CA GLY A 37 -16.56 5.01 -17.64
C GLY A 37 -15.85 5.83 -16.57
N TRP A 38 -14.63 6.26 -16.88
CA TRP A 38 -13.87 7.21 -16.08
C TRP A 38 -13.92 8.61 -16.68
N GLN A 39 -13.76 9.62 -15.83
CA GLN A 39 -13.64 11.00 -16.31
C GLN A 39 -12.25 11.28 -16.86
N ASP A 40 -11.21 10.88 -16.13
CA ASP A 40 -9.81 11.04 -16.52
C ASP A 40 -9.19 9.65 -16.76
N GLU A 41 -8.69 9.42 -17.98
CA GLU A 41 -8.17 8.12 -18.42
C GLU A 41 -6.66 8.20 -18.76
N PRO A 42 -5.85 7.17 -18.41
CA PRO A 42 -6.25 5.98 -17.68
C PRO A 42 -6.54 6.27 -16.19
N PRO A 43 -7.48 5.56 -15.57
CA PRO A 43 -7.72 5.66 -14.14
C PRO A 43 -6.49 5.18 -13.36
N VAL A 44 -5.99 5.98 -12.42
CA VAL A 44 -4.77 5.66 -11.66
C VAL A 44 -5.02 5.61 -10.16
N VAL A 45 -4.36 4.66 -9.51
CA VAL A 45 -4.48 4.45 -8.05
C VAL A 45 -3.99 5.67 -7.26
N GLY A 46 -4.71 6.02 -6.20
CA GLY A 46 -4.34 7.07 -5.25
C GLY A 46 -4.61 8.50 -5.70
N ILE A 47 -5.14 8.70 -6.91
CA ILE A 47 -5.45 10.03 -7.47
C ILE A 47 -6.98 10.21 -7.52
N LEU A 48 -7.45 11.42 -7.21
CA LEU A 48 -8.87 11.75 -7.32
C LEU A 48 -9.29 11.71 -8.78
N ASN A 49 -10.34 10.94 -9.05
CA ASN A 49 -10.98 10.83 -10.36
C ASN A 49 -12.52 10.83 -10.16
N ALA A 50 -13.27 10.64 -11.23
CA ALA A 50 -14.71 10.41 -11.17
C ALA A 50 -15.12 9.27 -12.10
N ILE A 51 -16.11 8.50 -11.66
CA ILE A 51 -16.87 7.60 -12.54
C ILE A 51 -17.90 8.44 -13.26
N THR A 52 -17.99 8.32 -14.58
CA THR A 52 -19.00 8.94 -15.43
C THR A 52 -20.12 7.93 -15.71
N ILE A 53 -21.35 8.41 -15.72
CA ILE A 53 -22.55 7.61 -16.02
C ILE A 53 -23.43 8.45 -16.94
N ASP A 54 -23.54 8.03 -18.19
CA ASP A 54 -24.36 8.66 -19.20
C ASP A 54 -25.59 7.80 -19.44
N ILE A 55 -26.78 8.38 -19.29
CA ILE A 55 -28.06 7.70 -19.51
C ILE A 55 -28.79 8.42 -20.64
N ARG A 56 -28.96 7.73 -21.76
CA ARG A 56 -29.58 8.27 -22.98
C ARG A 56 -30.80 7.43 -23.36
N GLU A 57 -31.76 8.06 -24.02
CA GLU A 57 -32.93 7.41 -24.63
C GLU A 57 -33.10 7.88 -26.07
N PRO A 58 -33.77 7.12 -26.95
CA PRO A 58 -34.09 7.57 -28.31
C PRO A 58 -34.85 8.91 -28.29
N GLY A 59 -34.41 9.82 -29.13
CA GLY A 59 -35.05 11.12 -29.36
C GLY A 59 -36.26 11.06 -30.28
N ASP A 60 -36.90 12.21 -30.45
CA ASP A 60 -38.05 12.39 -31.36
C ASP A 60 -37.68 12.15 -32.84
N VAL A 61 -36.39 12.28 -33.17
CA VAL A 61 -35.83 12.05 -34.50
C VAL A 61 -35.02 10.75 -34.47
N GLU A 62 -35.30 9.86 -35.42
CA GLU A 62 -34.60 8.59 -35.57
C GLU A 62 -33.08 8.80 -35.70
N GLY A 63 -32.31 8.09 -34.87
CA GLY A 63 -30.84 8.21 -34.82
C GLY A 63 -30.31 9.35 -33.95
N VAL A 64 -31.16 10.15 -33.31
CA VAL A 64 -30.77 11.13 -32.29
C VAL A 64 -31.08 10.56 -30.91
N SER A 65 -30.13 10.63 -29.98
CA SER A 65 -30.36 10.25 -28.57
C SER A 65 -30.51 11.50 -27.70
N MET A 66 -31.35 11.43 -26.68
CA MET A 66 -31.59 12.47 -25.67
C MET A 66 -31.12 12.00 -24.30
N GLY A 67 -30.50 12.89 -23.54
CA GLY A 67 -30.08 12.59 -22.17
C GLY A 67 -31.24 12.56 -21.18
N VAL A 68 -31.28 11.52 -20.34
CA VAL A 68 -32.34 11.33 -19.35
C VAL A 68 -32.04 12.12 -18.08
N ASN A 69 -32.83 13.17 -17.83
CA ASN A 69 -32.69 14.01 -16.64
C ASN A 69 -33.27 13.34 -15.38
N ASN A 70 -32.69 13.68 -14.21
CA ASN A 70 -33.12 13.19 -12.89
C ASN A 70 -33.19 11.66 -12.74
N ALA A 71 -32.39 10.90 -13.51
CA ALA A 71 -32.37 9.45 -13.48
C ALA A 71 -32.05 8.90 -12.07
N PHE A 72 -31.19 9.58 -11.32
CA PHE A 72 -30.78 9.21 -9.96
C PHE A 72 -31.76 9.58 -8.86
N LYS A 73 -33.00 9.98 -9.19
CA LYS A 73 -34.05 10.20 -8.20
C LYS A 73 -34.43 8.90 -7.45
N ASN A 74 -34.58 7.82 -8.20
CA ASN A 74 -34.92 6.48 -7.68
C ASN A 74 -33.89 5.40 -8.09
N LEU A 75 -32.76 5.81 -8.66
CA LEU A 75 -31.66 4.93 -9.06
C LEU A 75 -30.47 5.14 -8.11
N ARG A 76 -29.77 4.05 -7.76
CA ARG A 76 -28.55 4.09 -6.95
C ARG A 76 -27.40 3.45 -7.72
N ALA A 77 -26.23 4.08 -7.65
CA ALA A 77 -24.98 3.52 -8.14
C ALA A 77 -24.09 3.08 -6.97
N SER A 78 -23.43 1.94 -7.11
CA SER A 78 -22.42 1.46 -6.17
C SER A 78 -21.25 0.87 -6.93
N VAL A 79 -20.04 1.18 -6.50
CA VAL A 79 -18.82 0.55 -7.03
C VAL A 79 -18.53 -0.72 -6.24
N VAL A 80 -18.05 -1.75 -6.92
CA VAL A 80 -17.61 -3.02 -6.35
C VAL A 80 -16.17 -3.30 -6.79
N SER A 81 -15.31 -3.68 -5.84
CA SER A 81 -13.94 -4.10 -6.13
C SER A 81 -13.46 -5.09 -5.09
N GLY A 82 -12.97 -6.26 -5.52
CA GLY A 82 -12.40 -7.28 -4.64
C GLY A 82 -13.31 -7.71 -3.47
N GLY A 83 -14.64 -7.72 -3.69
CA GLY A 83 -15.64 -8.07 -2.67
C GLY A 83 -16.06 -6.91 -1.74
N ALA A 84 -15.41 -5.75 -1.82
CA ALA A 84 -15.88 -4.53 -1.15
C ALA A 84 -16.88 -3.79 -2.03
N SER A 85 -17.89 -3.15 -1.42
CA SER A 85 -18.86 -2.32 -2.13
C SER A 85 -19.03 -0.96 -1.46
N LYS A 86 -19.14 0.10 -2.26
CA LYS A 86 -19.37 1.48 -1.80
C LYS A 86 -20.47 2.12 -2.63
N VAL A 87 -21.50 2.63 -1.96
CA VAL A 87 -22.51 3.48 -2.61
C VAL A 87 -21.86 4.81 -3.01
N LEU A 88 -22.06 5.22 -4.26
CA LEU A 88 -21.51 6.45 -4.79
C LEU A 88 -22.43 7.64 -4.50
N ASP A 89 -21.81 8.79 -4.28
CA ASP A 89 -22.51 10.07 -4.18
C ASP A 89 -22.58 10.70 -5.58
N ILE A 90 -23.77 10.67 -6.18
CA ILE A 90 -23.98 10.97 -7.59
C ILE A 90 -24.29 12.44 -7.76
N ASN A 91 -23.51 13.09 -8.63
CA ASN A 91 -23.66 14.48 -9.02
C ASN A 91 -24.19 14.55 -10.45
N THR A 92 -24.89 15.64 -10.76
CA THR A 92 -25.41 15.91 -12.10
C THR A 92 -24.49 16.88 -12.84
N ASP A 93 -24.15 16.58 -14.09
CA ASP A 93 -23.44 17.47 -14.99
C ASP A 93 -24.44 18.44 -15.67
N PRO A 94 -24.02 19.65 -16.08
CA PRO A 94 -24.89 20.57 -16.83
C PRO A 94 -25.48 19.99 -18.13
N ARG A 95 -24.82 18.99 -18.73
CA ARG A 95 -25.31 18.29 -19.91
C ARG A 95 -26.40 17.28 -19.51
N PRO A 96 -27.58 17.31 -20.15
CA PRO A 96 -28.66 16.36 -19.85
C PRO A 96 -28.21 14.91 -19.96
N GLY A 97 -28.62 14.07 -19.00
CA GLY A 97 -28.29 12.63 -18.99
C GLY A 97 -26.88 12.28 -18.53
N HIS A 98 -26.02 13.27 -18.25
CA HIS A 98 -24.66 13.05 -17.76
C HIS A 98 -24.60 13.16 -16.24
N TYR A 99 -24.05 12.13 -15.60
CA TYR A 99 -23.86 12.04 -14.16
C TYR A 99 -22.43 11.64 -13.83
N TYR A 100 -21.97 11.99 -12.65
CA TYR A 100 -20.64 11.58 -12.21
C TYR A 100 -20.55 11.41 -10.70
N ALA A 101 -19.61 10.59 -10.26
CA ALA A 101 -19.31 10.40 -8.84
C ALA A 101 -17.81 10.41 -8.60
N LYS A 102 -17.36 11.31 -7.73
CA LYS A 102 -15.95 11.45 -7.38
C LYS A 102 -15.50 10.28 -6.50
N ILE A 103 -14.34 9.72 -6.82
CA ILE A 103 -13.73 8.62 -6.07
C ILE A 103 -12.20 8.70 -6.15
N ILE A 104 -11.54 8.18 -5.11
CA ILE A 104 -10.10 7.90 -5.14
C ILE A 104 -9.97 6.37 -5.18
N PRO A 105 -9.57 5.77 -6.29
CA PRO A 105 -9.26 4.36 -6.34
C PRO A 105 -8.08 4.05 -5.42
N THR A 106 -8.20 3.05 -4.55
CA THR A 106 -7.13 2.72 -3.58
C THR A 106 -6.37 1.44 -3.92
N LYS A 107 -6.79 0.74 -4.98
CA LYS A 107 -6.18 -0.48 -5.48
C LYS A 107 -6.27 -0.47 -6.99
N THR A 108 -5.28 -1.10 -7.63
CA THR A 108 -5.29 -1.38 -9.06
C THR A 108 -6.20 -2.58 -9.38
N GLY A 109 -6.56 -2.71 -10.66
CA GLY A 109 -7.37 -3.79 -11.20
C GLY A 109 -8.85 -3.41 -11.37
N SER A 110 -9.66 -4.44 -11.64
CA SER A 110 -11.03 -4.27 -12.10
C SER A 110 -11.99 -3.69 -11.06
N LEU A 111 -12.84 -2.79 -11.54
CA LEU A 111 -13.97 -2.23 -10.81
C LEU A 111 -15.26 -2.54 -11.56
N GLU A 112 -16.32 -2.81 -10.83
CA GLU A 112 -17.67 -2.99 -11.38
C GLU A 112 -18.60 -1.90 -10.85
N MET A 113 -19.49 -1.42 -11.72
CA MET A 113 -20.55 -0.50 -11.38
C MET A 113 -21.88 -1.21 -11.29
N LYS A 114 -22.46 -1.19 -10.10
CA LYS A 114 -23.79 -1.73 -9.85
C LYS A 114 -24.81 -0.61 -9.85
N LEU A 115 -25.72 -0.64 -10.81
CA LEU A 115 -26.88 0.25 -10.90
C LEU A 115 -28.12 -0.50 -10.43
N GLN A 116 -28.81 0.04 -9.42
CA GLN A 116 -30.00 -0.61 -8.86
C GLN A 116 -31.09 0.41 -8.52
N GLY A 117 -32.30 0.20 -9.03
CA GLY A 117 -33.45 1.06 -8.79
C GLY A 117 -34.35 1.13 -10.02
N GLU A 118 -34.83 2.32 -10.33
CA GLU A 118 -35.66 2.57 -11.51
C GLU A 118 -35.43 3.96 -12.09
N VAL A 119 -35.64 4.08 -13.41
CA VAL A 119 -35.69 5.34 -14.15
C VAL A 119 -37.03 5.37 -14.88
N ASN A 120 -37.86 6.38 -14.62
CA ASN A 120 -39.21 6.53 -15.17
C ASN A 120 -40.08 5.26 -15.08
N GLY A 121 -39.93 4.48 -13.99
CA GLY A 121 -40.68 3.24 -13.73
C GLY A 121 -40.10 1.98 -14.39
N ILE A 122 -39.03 2.10 -15.18
CA ILE A 122 -38.29 0.96 -15.74
C ILE A 122 -37.23 0.54 -14.71
N LYS A 123 -37.29 -0.72 -14.28
CA LYS A 123 -36.35 -1.27 -13.32
C LYS A 123 -34.97 -1.44 -13.96
N ILE A 124 -33.95 -0.96 -13.26
CA ILE A 124 -32.53 -1.13 -13.61
C ILE A 124 -31.88 -1.94 -12.50
N ASN A 125 -31.21 -3.04 -12.87
CA ASN A 125 -30.43 -3.86 -11.96
C ASN A 125 -29.22 -4.46 -12.71
N GLU A 126 -28.33 -3.58 -13.14
CA GLU A 126 -27.18 -3.93 -13.98
C GLU A 126 -25.88 -3.91 -13.19
N ILE A 127 -24.96 -4.78 -13.59
CA ILE A 127 -23.56 -4.78 -13.16
C ILE A 127 -22.72 -4.57 -14.41
N ILE A 128 -22.05 -3.43 -14.47
CA ILE A 128 -21.33 -2.95 -15.64
C ILE A 128 -19.84 -2.91 -15.29
N PRO A 129 -18.97 -3.69 -15.95
CA PRO A 129 -17.53 -3.60 -15.73
C PRO A 129 -17.01 -2.23 -16.20
N VAL A 130 -16.10 -1.64 -15.44
CA VAL A 130 -15.42 -0.37 -15.77
C VAL A 130 -13.94 -0.67 -15.98
N GLU A 131 -13.24 0.16 -16.76
CA GLU A 131 -11.81 0.03 -17.00
C GLU A 131 -11.01 -0.18 -15.71
N ASP A 132 -10.03 -1.07 -15.80
CA ASP A 132 -9.13 -1.41 -14.70
C ASP A 132 -8.35 -0.18 -14.24
N VAL A 133 -8.24 -0.01 -12.93
CA VAL A 133 -7.40 1.03 -12.34
C VAL A 133 -5.93 0.64 -12.49
N GLU A 134 -5.15 1.53 -13.08
CA GLU A 134 -3.74 1.35 -13.37
C GLU A 134 -2.81 1.87 -12.26
N SER A 135 -1.56 1.46 -12.33
CA SER A 135 -0.47 2.02 -11.52
C SER A 135 -0.11 3.42 -12.02
N THR A 136 0.28 4.33 -11.11
CA THR A 136 0.76 5.67 -11.48
C THR A 136 1.95 5.63 -12.45
N SER A 137 2.69 4.52 -12.49
CA SER A 137 3.81 4.30 -13.41
C SER A 137 3.43 4.38 -14.89
N VAL A 138 2.15 4.21 -15.24
CA VAL A 138 1.66 4.39 -16.63
C VAL A 138 1.78 5.84 -17.09
N LEU A 139 1.85 6.80 -16.15
CA LEU A 139 1.96 8.23 -16.42
C LEU A 139 3.38 8.79 -16.23
N ASP A 140 4.35 7.96 -15.83
CA ASP A 140 5.69 8.43 -15.52
C ASP A 140 6.43 8.88 -16.79
N PHE A 141 7.01 10.09 -16.72
CA PHE A 141 7.91 10.60 -17.76
C PHE A 141 9.15 11.28 -17.14
N PRO A 142 10.37 10.87 -17.52
CA PRO A 142 10.69 9.71 -18.35
C PRO A 142 10.26 8.40 -17.67
N THR A 143 9.98 7.35 -18.45
CA THR A 143 9.48 6.08 -17.91
C THR A 143 10.48 5.49 -16.92
N THR A 144 10.05 5.23 -15.69
CA THR A 144 10.83 4.42 -14.75
C THR A 144 10.63 2.95 -15.12
N SER A 145 11.26 2.53 -16.22
CA SER A 145 11.22 1.15 -16.69
C SER A 145 11.91 0.24 -15.67
N GLY A 146 11.19 -0.22 -14.64
CA GLY A 146 11.59 -1.33 -13.74
C GLY A 146 12.95 -1.25 -13.02
N SER A 147 13.69 -0.14 -13.12
CA SER A 147 15.08 0.00 -12.66
C SER A 147 15.22 1.16 -11.68
N SER A 148 14.56 1.03 -10.52
CA SER A 148 15.01 1.71 -9.30
C SER A 148 14.39 1.05 -8.07
N SER A 149 13.12 0.65 -8.10
CA SER A 149 12.45 0.11 -6.92
C SER A 149 13.03 -1.24 -6.42
N GLY A 150 13.42 -2.18 -7.29
CA GLY A 150 13.99 -3.45 -6.85
C GLY A 150 15.41 -3.34 -6.27
N GLN A 151 16.28 -2.57 -6.92
CA GLN A 151 17.68 -2.38 -6.51
C GLN A 151 17.77 -1.42 -5.31
N GLU A 152 16.97 -0.37 -5.26
CA GLU A 152 16.93 0.55 -4.12
C GLU A 152 16.29 -0.10 -2.90
N VAL A 153 15.21 -0.89 -3.04
CA VAL A 153 14.64 -1.65 -1.91
C VAL A 153 15.61 -2.74 -1.45
N THR A 154 16.35 -3.37 -2.35
CA THR A 154 17.42 -4.32 -1.97
C THR A 154 18.57 -3.60 -1.26
N ALA A 155 19.00 -2.44 -1.75
CA ALA A 155 20.01 -1.61 -1.11
C ALA A 155 19.55 -1.10 0.26
N LEU A 156 18.28 -0.68 0.40
CA LEU A 156 17.67 -0.30 1.67
C LEU A 156 17.59 -1.49 2.62
N LYS A 157 17.15 -2.66 2.16
CA LYS A 157 17.09 -3.88 2.97
C LYS A 157 18.47 -4.29 3.46
N ASN A 158 19.48 -4.17 2.60
CA ASN A 158 20.88 -4.41 2.96
C ASN A 158 21.37 -3.36 3.97
N ALA A 159 21.06 -2.08 3.77
CA ALA A 159 21.41 -1.01 4.72
C ALA A 159 20.73 -1.20 6.09
N VAL A 160 19.43 -1.56 6.11
CA VAL A 160 18.69 -1.85 7.34
C VAL A 160 19.25 -3.10 8.04
N THR A 161 19.60 -4.15 7.30
CA THR A 161 20.22 -5.36 7.86
C THR A 161 21.61 -5.06 8.44
N SER A 162 22.40 -4.22 7.76
CA SER A 162 23.68 -3.73 8.27
C SER A 162 23.50 -2.89 9.54
N ILE A 163 22.54 -1.97 9.56
CA ILE A 163 22.23 -1.17 10.76
C ILE A 163 21.79 -2.06 11.92
N GLN A 164 20.96 -3.08 11.68
CA GLN A 164 20.56 -4.03 12.73
C GLN A 164 21.77 -4.79 13.30
N LYS A 165 22.71 -5.19 12.42
CA LYS A 165 23.95 -5.84 12.81
C LYS A 165 24.84 -4.89 13.61
N ASP A 166 25.02 -3.66 13.16
CA ASP A 166 25.81 -2.64 13.84
C ASP A 166 25.22 -2.30 15.21
N VAL A 167 23.90 -2.16 15.33
CA VAL A 167 23.21 -1.95 16.61
C VAL A 167 23.39 -3.16 17.55
N SER A 168 23.36 -4.39 17.02
CA SER A 168 23.64 -5.59 17.81
C SER A 168 25.09 -5.64 18.29
N LEU A 169 26.05 -5.27 17.44
CA LEU A 169 27.46 -5.18 17.78
C LEU A 169 27.72 -4.08 18.81
N ILE A 170 27.12 -2.90 18.64
CA ILE A 170 27.16 -1.81 19.62
C ILE A 170 26.58 -2.29 20.94
N LYS A 171 25.44 -3.00 20.93
CA LYS A 171 24.83 -3.53 22.15
C LYS A 171 25.70 -4.59 22.83
N SER A 172 26.40 -5.45 22.08
CA SER A 172 27.32 -6.42 22.67
C SER A 172 28.60 -5.76 23.19
N GLN A 173 29.09 -4.74 22.50
CA GLN A 173 30.33 -4.05 22.85
C GLN A 173 30.12 -3.06 24.00
N VAL A 174 28.97 -2.37 24.05
CA VAL A 174 28.54 -1.49 25.16
C VAL A 174 27.97 -2.30 26.32
N GLY A 175 27.26 -3.40 26.07
CA GLY A 175 26.83 -4.34 27.10
C GLY A 175 27.99 -5.09 27.78
N GLY A 176 29.19 -5.02 27.20
CA GLY A 176 30.45 -5.43 27.81
C GLY A 176 31.28 -4.28 28.40
N ILE A 177 30.82 -3.03 28.31
CA ILE A 177 31.34 -1.93 29.15
C ILE A 177 30.67 -2.09 30.52
N ASP A 178 31.10 -3.14 31.21
CA ASP A 178 31.03 -3.18 32.64
C ASP A 178 31.72 -1.91 33.15
N THR A 179 30.95 -0.95 33.67
CA THR A 179 31.52 0.16 34.46
C THR A 179 32.22 -0.36 35.73
N SER A 180 32.17 -1.67 35.96
CA SER A 180 32.93 -2.46 36.92
C SER A 180 34.28 -3.00 36.40
N SER A 181 34.65 -2.83 35.13
CA SER A 181 35.92 -3.34 34.56
C SER A 181 37.13 -2.42 34.76
N GLY A 182 37.04 -1.45 35.67
CA GLY A 182 38.27 -1.01 36.34
C GLY A 182 38.78 -2.20 37.13
N ASN A 183 39.88 -2.81 36.69
CA ASN A 183 40.60 -3.92 37.34
C ASN A 183 41.06 -3.53 38.76
N PHE A 184 40.12 -3.28 39.67
CA PHE A 184 40.37 -3.34 41.09
C PHE A 184 40.30 -4.82 41.43
N ASP A 185 41.47 -5.46 41.43
CA ASP A 185 41.62 -6.75 42.07
C ASP A 185 41.22 -6.57 43.53
N ALA A 186 39.95 -6.82 43.84
CA ALA A 186 39.39 -6.71 45.18
C ALA A 186 40.18 -7.60 46.14
N GLU A 187 40.76 -8.69 45.63
CA GLU A 187 41.69 -9.57 46.33
C GLU A 187 43.03 -8.88 46.63
N THR A 188 43.62 -8.16 45.66
CA THR A 188 44.85 -7.38 45.89
C THR A 188 44.60 -6.22 46.87
N ALA A 189 43.47 -5.51 46.74
CA ALA A 189 43.08 -4.44 47.65
C ALA A 189 42.80 -4.95 49.07
N TYR A 190 42.14 -6.10 49.20
CA TYR A 190 41.90 -6.77 50.48
C TYR A 190 43.22 -7.24 51.12
N ASN A 191 44.10 -7.90 50.37
CA ASN A 191 45.40 -8.34 50.86
C ASN A 191 46.28 -7.17 51.29
N PHE A 192 46.25 -6.05 50.56
CA PHE A 192 46.98 -4.83 50.93
C PHE A 192 46.40 -4.17 52.18
N GLY A 193 45.07 -4.15 52.32
CA GLY A 193 44.38 -3.65 53.51
C GLY A 193 44.71 -4.48 54.76
N VAL A 194 44.64 -5.81 54.65
CA VAL A 194 44.98 -6.74 55.74
C VAL A 194 46.46 -6.62 56.13
N PHE A 195 47.36 -6.48 55.15
CA PHE A 195 48.78 -6.27 55.41
C PHE A 195 49.02 -4.94 56.14
N GLY A 196 48.38 -3.84 55.71
CA GLY A 196 48.51 -2.54 56.37
C GLY A 196 48.00 -2.53 57.81
N VAL A 197 46.86 -3.15 58.08
CA VAL A 197 46.30 -3.25 59.44
C VAL A 197 47.20 -4.10 60.35
N SER A 198 47.73 -5.22 59.86
CA SER A 198 48.62 -6.08 60.65
C SER A 198 49.96 -5.40 60.98
N LEU A 199 50.53 -4.64 60.03
CA LEU A 199 51.73 -3.86 60.26
C LEU A 199 51.50 -2.73 61.29
N GLY A 200 50.36 -2.05 61.21
CA GLY A 200 49.97 -1.03 62.18
C GLY A 200 49.85 -1.59 63.60
N ALA A 201 49.18 -2.73 63.76
CA ALA A 201 49.05 -3.41 65.05
C ALA A 201 50.41 -3.81 65.64
N ALA A 202 51.30 -4.37 64.81
CA ALA A 202 52.67 -4.70 65.23
C ALA A 202 53.47 -3.46 65.70
N GLY A 203 53.33 -2.34 64.99
CA GLY A 203 53.97 -1.07 65.37
C GLY A 203 53.48 -0.55 66.72
N VAL A 204 52.18 -0.61 67.00
CA VAL A 204 51.60 -0.22 68.29
C VAL A 204 52.12 -1.10 69.43
N ILE A 205 52.19 -2.42 69.22
CA ILE A 205 52.73 -3.37 70.22
C ILE A 205 54.19 -3.05 70.52
N LEU A 206 55.01 -2.81 69.49
CA LEU A 206 56.42 -2.44 69.68
C LEU A 206 56.56 -1.11 70.43
N ALA A 207 55.71 -0.12 70.15
CA ALA A 207 55.70 1.15 70.87
C ALA A 207 55.34 0.99 72.36
N ILE A 208 54.37 0.12 72.68
CA ILE A 208 54.00 -0.21 74.07
C ILE A 208 55.18 -0.88 74.78
N ILE A 209 55.81 -1.88 74.16
CA ILE A 209 56.99 -2.57 74.74
C ILE A 209 58.14 -1.60 74.98
N ALA A 210 58.41 -0.70 74.03
CA ALA A 210 59.45 0.32 74.15
C ALA A 210 59.16 1.30 75.31
N MET A 211 57.90 1.70 75.52
CA MET A 211 57.51 2.55 76.66
C MET A 211 57.65 1.83 78.00
N VAL A 212 57.31 0.54 78.08
CA VAL A 212 57.45 -0.25 79.32
C VAL A 212 58.91 -0.47 79.69
N LYS A 213 59.81 -0.68 78.71
CA LYS A 213 61.25 -0.84 78.93
C LYS A 213 61.99 0.47 79.27
N ARG A 214 61.34 1.64 79.15
CA ARG A 214 61.95 2.96 79.43
C ARG A 214 61.72 3.45 80.87
N LYS A 215 61.14 2.63 81.74
CA LYS A 215 61.19 2.82 83.20
C LYS A 215 62.26 1.94 83.80
#